data_AF-A0A7K1CEE3-F1
#
_entry.id   AF-A0A7K1CEE3-F1
#
_cell.length_a   1.000
_cell.length_b   1.000
_cell.length_c   1.000
_cell.angle_alpha   90.00
_cell.angle_beta   90.00
_cell.angle_gamma   90.00
#
_symmetry.space_group_name_H-M   'P 1'
#
loop_
_entity.id
_entity.type
_entity.pdbx_description
1 polymer ?
#
loop_
_entity_poly.entity_id
_entity_poly.type
_entity_poly.pdbx_seq_one_letter_code
_entity_poly.pdbx_strand_id
1 'polypeptide(L)' 'MRNNSLAMIGTIAAVGILAWWLGFFDPSTCIHGNQQAGWTSCEAIAQERAIALWVLVGAVVVSVVVWLLRRRK' A
#
# COMPACT_ATOMS: atom_id res chain seq x y z
N MET A 1 -24.24 13.06 -11.24
CA MET A 1 -23.36 13.01 -10.05
C MET A 1 -21.96 12.58 -10.49
N ARG A 2 -20.88 13.25 -10.03
CA ARG A 2 -19.49 12.94 -10.44
C ARG A 2 -18.93 11.82 -9.57
N ASN A 3 -18.43 10.74 -10.17
CA ASN A 3 -17.89 9.60 -9.42
C ASN A 3 -16.49 9.92 -8.87
N ASN A 4 -16.37 10.02 -7.55
CA ASN A 4 -15.14 10.36 -6.84
C ASN A 4 -14.41 9.14 -6.27
N SER A 5 -14.87 7.91 -6.53
CA SER A 5 -14.29 6.70 -5.95
C SER A 5 -12.80 6.53 -6.30
N LEU A 6 -12.39 6.87 -7.53
CA LEU A 6 -10.99 6.83 -7.96
C LEU A 6 -10.10 7.81 -7.18
N ALA A 7 -10.63 8.99 -6.84
CA ALA A 7 -9.89 9.96 -6.02
C ALA A 7 -9.71 9.41 -4.60
N MET A 8 -10.76 8.83 -4.02
CA MET A 8 -10.71 8.21 -2.70
C MET A 8 -9.71 7.03 -2.64
N ILE A 9 -9.74 6.14 -3.63
CA ILE A 9 -8.80 5.02 -3.72
C ILE A 9 -7.36 5.53 -3.84
N GLY A 10 -7.13 6.52 -4.70
CA GLY A 10 -5.81 7.14 -4.86
C GLY A 10 -5.29 7.76 -3.56
N THR A 11 -6.13 8.44 -2.78
CA THR A 11 -5.70 9.05 -1.51
C THR A 11 -5.40 8.01 -0.44
N ILE A 12 -6.24 6.98 -0.30
CA ILE A 12 -5.98 5.88 0.65
C ILE A 12 -4.69 5.16 0.30
N ALA A 13 -4.47 4.87 -0.99
CA ALA A 13 -3.25 4.22 -1.45
C ALA A 13 -2.00 5.09 -1.18
N ALA A 14 -2.09 6.40 -1.41
CA ALA A 14 -1.01 7.34 -1.11
C ALA A 14 -0.65 7.38 0.39
N VAL A 15 -1.65 7.37 1.28
CA VAL A 15 -1.41 7.29 2.73
C VAL A 15 -0.74 5.96 3.11
N GLY A 16 -1.16 4.84 2.51
CA GLY A 16 -0.51 3.54 2.70
C GLY A 16 0.98 3.55 2.30
N ILE A 17 1.31 4.19 1.17
CA ILE A 17 2.70 4.36 0.72
C ILE A 17 3.48 5.24 1.70
N LEU A 18 2.90 6.32 2.20
CA LEU A 18 3.54 7.17 3.21
C LEU A 18 3.85 6.40 4.50
N ALA A 19 2.91 5.59 4.98
CA ALA A 19 3.14 4.75 6.16
C ALA A 19 4.27 3.72 5.91
N TRP A 20 4.33 3.14 4.72
CA TRP A 20 5.45 2.28 4.30
C TRP A 20 6.78 3.02 4.31
N TRP A 21 6.81 4.22 3.73
CA TRP A 21 8.01 5.07 3.71
C TRP A 21 8.51 5.42 5.11
N LEU A 22 7.60 5.66 6.06
CA LEU A 22 7.94 5.96 7.46
C LEU A 22 8.42 4.74 8.27
N GLY A 23 8.55 3.57 7.65
CA GLY A 23 9.03 2.36 8.34
C GLY A 23 7.98 1.67 9.21
N PHE A 24 6.70 2.06 9.12
CA PHE A 24 5.60 1.34 9.79
C PHE A 24 5.52 -0.14 9.38
N PHE A 25 6.08 -0.45 8.21
CA PHE A 25 6.12 -1.77 7.61
C PHE A 25 7.54 -2.36 7.50
N ASP A 26 8.50 -1.89 8.31
CA ASP A 26 9.90 -2.35 8.28
C ASP A 26 10.09 -3.71 9.01
N PRO A 27 10.64 -4.74 8.35
CA PRO A 27 10.86 -6.05 8.96
C PRO A 27 11.90 -6.06 10.08
N SER A 28 12.83 -5.10 10.12
CA SER A 28 13.80 -4.95 11.21
C SER A 28 13.14 -4.57 12.55
N THR A 29 11.90 -4.07 12.51
CA THR A 29 11.10 -3.80 13.71
C THR A 29 10.39 -5.04 14.27
N CYS A 30 10.49 -6.19 13.57
CA CYS A 30 9.87 -7.42 14.00
C CYS A 30 10.70 -8.06 15.12
N ILE A 31 10.16 -8.08 16.34
CA ILE A 31 10.82 -8.70 17.49
C ILE A 31 10.62 -10.21 17.41
N HIS A 32 11.64 -10.94 16.92
CA HIS A 32 11.61 -12.39 16.77
C HIS A 32 11.26 -13.14 18.07
N GLY A 33 11.55 -12.56 19.24
CA GLY A 33 11.23 -13.14 20.55
C GLY A 33 9.73 -13.18 20.91
N ASN A 34 8.88 -12.41 20.22
CA ASN A 34 7.44 -12.33 20.51
C ASN A 34 6.56 -12.98 19.44
N GLN A 35 7.15 -13.74 18.50
CA GLN A 35 6.39 -14.42 17.46
C GLN A 35 5.54 -15.55 18.09
N GLN A 36 4.23 -15.34 18.16
CA GLN A 36 3.28 -16.27 18.77
C GLN A 36 3.06 -17.48 17.86
N ALA A 37 2.95 -18.68 18.44
CA ALA A 37 2.61 -19.88 17.69
C ALA A 37 1.24 -19.72 17.00
N GLY A 38 1.18 -20.04 15.70
CA GLY A 38 -0.02 -19.87 14.86
C GLY A 38 -0.17 -18.52 14.15
N TRP A 39 0.74 -17.57 14.40
CA TRP A 39 0.82 -16.31 13.66
C TRP A 39 1.87 -16.39 12.53
N THR A 40 1.65 -15.59 11.47
CA THR A 40 2.57 -15.53 10.32
C THR A 40 3.99 -15.12 10.75
N SER A 41 5.00 -15.64 10.05
CA SER A 41 6.39 -15.35 10.39
C SER A 41 6.79 -13.93 9.99
N CYS A 42 7.76 -13.35 10.70
CA CYS A 42 8.33 -12.05 10.33
C CYS A 42 8.84 -12.03 8.87
N GLU A 43 9.45 -13.12 8.41
CA GLU A 43 9.88 -13.30 7.01
C GLU A 43 8.71 -13.21 6.02
N ALA A 44 7.61 -13.92 6.30
CA ALA A 44 6.44 -13.95 5.43
C ALA A 44 5.77 -12.57 5.40
N ILE A 45 5.66 -11.90 6.55
CA ILE A 45 5.18 -10.53 6.62
C ILE A 45 6.06 -9.62 5.76
N ALA A 46 7.38 -9.69 5.88
CA ALA A 46 8.31 -8.86 5.12
C ALA A 46 8.06 -8.97 3.62
N GLN A 47 7.88 -10.19 3.12
CA GLN A 47 7.58 -10.45 1.72
C GLN A 47 6.20 -9.90 1.31
N GLU A 48 5.16 -10.13 2.11
CA GLU A 48 3.81 -9.60 1.87
C GLU A 48 3.79 -8.06 1.82
N ARG A 49 4.60 -7.40 2.65
CA ARG A 49 4.71 -5.93 2.69
C ARG A 49 5.27 -5.37 1.39
N ALA A 50 6.26 -6.03 0.80
CA ALA A 50 6.82 -5.63 -0.49
C ALA A 50 5.76 -5.73 -1.61
N ILE A 51 4.99 -6.81 -1.62
CA ILE A 51 3.88 -7.00 -2.58
C ILE A 51 2.82 -5.91 -2.37
N ALA A 52 2.45 -5.63 -1.11
CA ALA A 52 1.48 -4.60 -0.78
C ALA A 52 1.91 -3.21 -1.27
N LEU A 53 3.19 -2.85 -1.14
CA LEU A 53 3.70 -1.58 -1.68
C LEU A 53 3.47 -1.48 -3.19
N TRP A 54 3.82 -2.52 -3.94
CA TRP A 54 3.63 -2.53 -5.39
C TRP A 54 2.16 -2.40 -5.80
N VAL A 55 1.26 -3.03 -5.05
CA VAL A 55 -0.19 -2.89 -5.25
C VAL A 55 -0.63 -1.45 -4.99
N LEU A 56 -0.18 -0.82 -3.90
CA LEU A 56 -0.52 0.57 -3.57
C LEU A 56 0.00 1.54 -4.62
N VAL A 57 1.25 1.38 -5.06
CA VAL A 57 1.85 2.18 -6.14
C VAL A 57 1.04 2.01 -7.42
N GLY A 58 0.70 0.77 -7.79
CA GLY A 58 -0.14 0.48 -8.94
C GLY A 58 -1.50 1.16 -8.86
N ALA A 59 -2.17 1.13 -7.71
CA ALA A 59 -3.45 1.79 -7.50
C ALA A 59 -3.36 3.32 -7.68
N VAL A 60 -2.29 3.97 -7.20
CA VAL A 60 -2.05 5.40 -7.41
C VAL A 60 -1.84 5.69 -8.89
N VAL A 61 -0.95 4.95 -9.57
CA VAL A 61 -0.65 5.12 -10.99
C VAL A 61 -1.91 4.97 -11.84
N VAL A 62 -2.70 3.91 -11.62
CA VAL A 62 -3.96 3.68 -12.34
C VAL A 62 -4.93 4.84 -12.11
N SER A 63 -5.07 5.30 -10.86
CA SER A 63 -5.98 6.40 -10.53
C SER A 63 -5.59 7.70 -11.25
N VAL A 64 -4.30 8.04 -11.27
CA VAL A 64 -3.76 9.22 -11.95
C VAL A 64 -3.87 9.09 -13.47
N VAL A 65 -3.52 7.95 -14.05
CA VAL A 65 -3.60 7.70 -15.50
C VAL A 65 -5.05 7.83 -15.98
N VAL A 66 -6.00 7.17 -15.29
CA VAL A 66 -7.42 7.27 -15.64
C VAL A 66 -7.91 8.72 -15.53
N TRP A 67 -7.48 9.46 -14.52
CA TRP A 67 -7.83 10.86 -14.36
C TRP A 67 -7.26 11.74 -15.49
N LEU A 68 -5.99 11.53 -15.87
CA LEU A 68 -5.36 12.24 -17.00
C LEU A 68 -6.08 11.95 -18.32
N LEU A 69 -6.41 10.69 -18.59
CA LEU A 69 -7.16 10.28 -19.78
C LEU A 69 -8.55 10.91 -19.84
N ARG A 70 -9.23 11.01 -18.68
CA ARG A 70 -10.54 11.68 -18.59
C ARG A 70 -10.45 13.19 -18.77
N ARG A 71 -9.32 13.82 -18.44
CA ARG A 71 -9.11 15.27 -18.66
C ARG A 71 -8.83 15.63 -20.12
N ARG A 72 -8.37 14.67 -20.92
CA ARG A 72 -8.10 14.87 -22.36
C ARG A 72 -9.33 14.67 -23.24
N LYS A 73 -10.42 14.11 -22.71
CA LYS A 73 -11.73 14.03 -23.36
C LYS A 73 -12.56 15.24 -23.00
#